data_AF-A0A2X2BIF4-F1
#
_entry.id   AF-A0A2X2BIF4-F1
#
_cell.length_a   1.000
_cell.length_b   1.000
_cell.length_c   1.000
_cell.angle_alpha   90.00
_cell.angle_beta   90.00
_cell.angle_gamma   90.00
#
_symmetry.space_group_name_H-M   'P 1'
#
loop_
_entity.id
_entity.type
_entity.pdbx_description
1 polymer ?
#
loop_
_entity_poly.entity_id
_entity_poly.type
_entity_poly.pdbx_seq_one_letter_code
_entity_poly.pdbx_strand_id
1 'polypeptide(L)'
;MLSAMKSESLVIKIGGSPLDTPEFIALKTEFNKLSHPARPEISWTLIESLCLSLFKNHGIDLQSGAYYTIARLQQHGLSGFY
;
A
#
# COMPACT_ATOMS: atom_id res chain seq x y z
N MET A 1 48.14 -2.93 4.70
CA MET A 1 46.80 -3.55 4.71
C MET A 1 45.87 -2.65 5.53
N LEU A 2 45.06 -1.82 4.89
CA LEU A 2 43.97 -1.10 5.56
C LEU A 2 42.68 -1.57 4.90
N SER A 3 41.95 -2.43 5.60
CA SER A 3 40.63 -2.88 5.20
C SER A 3 39.67 -1.71 5.36
N ALA A 4 39.27 -1.08 4.25
CA ALA A 4 38.25 -0.07 4.26
C ALA A 4 36.94 -0.71 4.73
N MET A 5 36.42 -0.25 5.87
CA MET A 5 35.09 -0.59 6.37
C MET A 5 34.08 -0.22 5.27
N LYS A 6 33.56 -1.25 4.61
CA LYS A 6 32.57 -1.10 3.55
C LYS A 6 31.28 -0.62 4.21
N SER A 7 31.09 0.69 4.21
CA SER A 7 29.80 1.27 4.59
C SER A 7 28.79 0.77 3.58
N GLU A 8 28.00 -0.23 3.97
CA GLU A 8 26.87 -0.69 3.18
C GLU A 8 25.90 0.48 3.12
N SER A 9 25.98 1.25 2.04
CA SER A 9 24.98 2.25 1.73
C SER A 9 23.65 1.50 1.64
N LEU A 10 22.76 1.72 2.59
CA LEU A 10 21.41 1.18 2.58
C LEU A 10 20.72 1.77 1.34
N VAL A 11 20.80 1.07 0.20
CA VAL A 11 20.15 1.51 -1.04
C VAL A 11 18.66 1.25 -0.88
N ILE A 12 17.97 2.19 -0.25
CA ILE A 12 16.52 2.21 -0.24
C ILE A 12 16.08 2.59 -1.66
N LYS A 13 15.75 1.59 -2.47
CA LYS A 13 15.03 1.81 -3.73
C LYS A 13 13.64 2.31 -3.35
N ILE A 14 13.43 3.61 -3.40
CA ILE A 14 12.08 4.17 -3.46
C ILE A 14 11.52 3.67 -4.80
N GLY A 15 10.60 2.70 -4.75
CA GLY A 15 9.92 2.19 -5.94
C GLY A 15 9.39 3.37 -6.75
N GLY A 16 9.63 3.37 -8.06
CA GLY A 16 9.27 4.48 -8.94
C GLY A 16 7.82 4.90 -8.71
N SER A 17 7.59 6.22 -8.64
CA SER A 17 6.33 6.82 -8.19
C SER A 17 5.10 6.02 -8.66
N PRO A 18 4.38 5.31 -7.76
CA PRO A 18 3.24 4.48 -8.13
C PRO A 18 2.01 5.30 -8.57
N LEU A 19 2.14 6.63 -8.61
CA LEU A 19 1.08 7.61 -8.76
C LEU A 19 0.25 7.47 -10.06
N ASP A 20 0.87 7.00 -11.14
CA ASP A 20 0.26 6.83 -12.48
C ASP A 20 -0.18 5.39 -12.79
N THR A 21 -0.02 4.47 -11.84
CA THR A 21 -0.45 3.08 -12.06
C THR A 21 -1.98 2.98 -11.97
N PRO A 22 -2.63 2.20 -12.85
CA PRO A 22 -4.07 2.04 -12.83
C PRO A 22 -4.56 1.48 -11.48
N GLU A 23 -3.76 0.64 -10.83
CA GLU A 23 -4.04 0.07 -9.51
C GLU A 23 -4.07 1.16 -8.42
N PHE A 24 -3.12 2.11 -8.45
CA PHE A 24 -3.09 3.20 -7.48
C PHE A 24 -4.21 4.23 -7.71
N ILE A 25 -4.62 4.45 -8.95
CA ILE A 25 -5.77 5.29 -9.29
C ILE A 25 -7.07 4.64 -8.80
N ALA A 26 -7.23 3.33 -9.00
CA ALA A 26 -8.38 2.58 -8.49
C ALA A 26 -8.42 2.60 -6.95
N LEU A 27 -7.26 2.44 -6.30
CA LEU A 27 -7.12 2.51 -4.86
C LEU A 27 -7.56 3.89 -4.32
N LYS A 28 -7.06 4.99 -4.92
CA LYS A 28 -7.49 6.35 -4.58
C LYS A 28 -8.99 6.56 -4.79
N THR A 29 -9.56 5.99 -5.85
CA THR A 29 -10.99 6.07 -6.13
C THR A 29 -11.82 5.40 -5.04
N GLU A 30 -11.44 4.20 -4.61
CA GLU A 30 -12.09 3.51 -3.50
C GLU A 30 -11.93 4.28 -2.18
N PHE A 31 -10.75 4.83 -1.89
CA PHE A 31 -10.54 5.65 -0.70
C PHE A 31 -11.34 6.95 -0.72
N ASN A 32 -11.48 7.59 -1.88
CA ASN A 32 -12.30 8.81 -2.00
C ASN A 32 -13.77 8.58 -1.66
N LYS A 33 -14.27 7.34 -1.70
CA LYS A 33 -15.63 7.00 -1.22
C LYS A 33 -15.81 7.27 0.27
N LEU A 34 -14.74 7.16 1.09
CA LEU A 34 -14.79 7.50 2.52
C LEU A 34 -15.13 8.98 2.74
N SER A 35 -14.60 9.84 1.89
CA SER A 35 -14.80 11.30 1.94
C SER A 35 -16.04 11.76 1.18
N HIS A 36 -16.75 10.84 0.51
CA HIS A 36 -17.91 11.19 -0.31
C HIS A 36 -19.15 11.43 0.56
N PRO A 37 -19.90 12.53 0.36
CA PRO A 37 -21.06 12.87 1.20
C PRO A 37 -22.18 11.82 1.15
N ALA A 38 -22.31 11.11 0.02
CA ALA A 38 -23.27 10.00 -0.12
C ALA A 38 -22.80 8.67 0.51
N ARG A 39 -21.57 8.60 1.06
CA ARG A 39 -20.94 7.41 1.68
C ARG A 39 -21.26 6.08 0.97
N PRO A 40 -20.90 5.94 -0.32
CA PRO A 40 -21.09 4.69 -1.01
C PRO A 40 -20.29 3.57 -0.34
N GLU A 41 -20.80 2.34 -0.43
CA GLU A 41 -20.16 1.18 0.18
C GLU A 41 -18.72 1.00 -0.34
N ILE A 42 -17.80 0.81 0.60
CA ILE A 42 -16.38 0.63 0.31
C ILE A 42 -16.08 -0.85 0.22
N SER A 43 -15.50 -1.27 -0.91
CA SER A 43 -15.07 -2.65 -1.08
C SER A 43 -13.66 -2.82 -0.52
N TRP A 44 -13.57 -3.20 0.75
CA TRP A 44 -12.29 -3.47 1.41
C TRP A 44 -11.54 -4.64 0.77
N THR A 45 -12.25 -5.63 0.23
CA THR A 45 -11.66 -6.75 -0.53
C THR A 45 -10.97 -6.25 -1.80
N LEU A 46 -11.55 -5.25 -2.47
CA LEU A 46 -10.95 -4.64 -3.66
C LEU A 46 -9.70 -3.84 -3.29
N ILE A 47 -9.75 -3.05 -2.21
CA ILE A 47 -8.60 -2.32 -1.68
C ILE A 47 -7.44 -3.27 -1.36
N GLU A 48 -7.72 -4.41 -0.72
CA GLU A 48 -6.73 -5.42 -0.41
C GLU A 48 -6.08 -6.00 -1.69
N SER A 49 -6.89 -6.41 -2.66
CA SER A 49 -6.41 -6.96 -3.93
C SER A 49 -5.56 -5.96 -4.73
N LEU A 50 -5.93 -4.67 -4.70
CA LEU A 50 -5.19 -3.60 -5.36
C LEU A 50 -3.84 -3.37 -4.68
N CYS A 51 -3.78 -3.38 -3.34
CA CYS A 51 -2.52 -3.26 -2.61
C CYS A 51 -1.58 -4.43 -2.88
N LEU A 52 -2.08 -5.68 -2.89
CA LEU A 52 -1.27 -6.85 -3.24
C LEU A 52 -0.73 -6.78 -4.67
N SER A 53 -1.52 -6.26 -5.61
CA SER A 53 -1.10 -6.07 -7.01
C SER A 53 0.01 -5.01 -7.12
N LEU A 54 -0.12 -3.90 -6.38
CA LEU A 54 0.92 -2.86 -6.28
C LEU A 54 2.22 -3.42 -5.68
N PHE A 55 2.13 -4.21 -4.60
CA PHE A 55 3.29 -4.82 -3.96
C PHE A 55 4.07 -5.73 -4.92
N LYS A 56 3.35 -6.50 -5.74
CA LYS A 56 3.94 -7.42 -6.70
C LYS A 56 4.64 -6.70 -7.85
N ASN A 57 4.06 -5.61 -8.35
CA ASN A 57 4.54 -4.94 -9.57
C ASN A 57 5.56 -3.84 -9.29
N HIS A 58 5.43 -3.14 -8.16
CA HIS A 58 6.19 -1.92 -7.87
C HIS A 58 6.98 -1.98 -6.55
N GLY A 59 6.75 -3.02 -5.74
CA GLY A 59 7.23 -3.10 -4.36
C GLY A 59 6.27 -2.43 -3.39
N ILE A 60 6.60 -2.52 -2.10
CA ILE A 60 5.78 -1.95 -1.03
C ILE A 60 6.19 -0.49 -0.81
N ASP A 61 5.25 0.43 -0.96
CA ASP A 61 5.39 1.81 -0.48
C ASP A 61 4.59 1.99 0.82
N LEU A 62 4.94 3.03 1.59
CA LEU A 62 4.33 3.27 2.90
C LEU A 62 2.82 3.48 2.80
N GLN A 63 2.36 4.15 1.74
CA GLN A 63 0.97 4.49 1.57
C GLN A 63 0.13 3.26 1.22
N SER A 64 0.57 2.44 0.27
CA SER A 64 -0.09 1.16 -0.06
C SER A 64 -0.04 0.16 1.11
N GLY A 65 1.05 0.14 1.88
CA GLY A 65 1.15 -0.65 3.12
C GLY A 65 0.15 -0.23 4.21
N ALA A 66 -0.02 1.08 4.41
CA ALA A 66 -1.01 1.60 5.35
C ALA A 66 -2.44 1.23 4.93
N TYR A 67 -2.75 1.38 3.64
CA TYR A 67 -4.06 1.04 3.09
C TYR A 67 -4.38 -0.45 3.19
N TYR A 68 -3.42 -1.33 2.90
CA TYR A 68 -3.57 -2.77 3.08
C TYR A 68 -3.90 -3.13 4.55
N THR A 69 -3.20 -2.50 5.49
CA THR A 69 -3.43 -2.73 6.92
C THR A 69 -4.85 -2.31 7.33
N ILE A 70 -5.30 -1.12 6.91
CA ILE A 70 -6.66 -0.64 7.19
C ILE A 70 -7.71 -1.58 6.57
N ALA A 71 -7.49 -2.04 5.33
CA ALA A 71 -8.39 -2.97 4.67
C ALA A 71 -8.49 -4.30 5.42
N ARG A 72 -7.36 -4.89 5.83
CA ARG A 72 -7.34 -6.12 6.66
C ARG A 72 -8.05 -5.93 7.99
N LEU A 73 -7.88 -4.77 8.64
CA LEU A 73 -8.58 -4.43 9.88
C LEU A 73 -10.09 -4.30 9.69
N GLN A 74 -10.54 -3.74 8.56
CA GLN A 74 -11.97 -3.62 8.26
C GLN A 74 -12.61 -4.93 7.80
N GLN A 75 -11.88 -5.77 7.07
CA GLN A 75 -12.36 -7.08 6.62
C GLN A 75 -12.48 -8.09 7.77
N HIS A 76 -11.50 -8.09 8.68
CA HIS A 76 -11.40 -9.10 9.74
C HIS A 76 -11.71 -8.57 11.14
N GLY A 77 -11.99 -7.28 11.32
CA GLY A 77 -12.09 -6.66 12.64
C GLY A 77 -10.79 -6.82 13.46
N LEU A 78 -10.91 -6.87 14.79
CA LEU A 78 -9.78 -7.12 15.71
C LEU A 78 -9.06 -8.47 15.51
N SER A 79 -9.66 -9.39 14.77
CA SER A 79 -9.07 -10.68 14.38
C SER A 79 -7.95 -10.54 13.33
N GLY A 80 -7.76 -9.36 12.75
CA GLY A 80 -6.66 -9.08 11.81
C GLY A 80 -5.29 -8.80 12.46
N PHE A 81 -5.23 -8.73 13.79
CA PHE A 81 -4.02 -8.43 14.57
C PHE A 81 -3.27 -9.66 15.11
N TYR A 82 -3.90 -10.85 15.10
CA TYR A 82 -3.33 -12.08 15.68
C TYR A 82 -2.63 -12.95 14.64
#